data_AF-A0A934E5P2-F1
#
_entry.id   AF-A0A934E5P2-F1
#
_cell.length_a   1.000
_cell.length_b   1.000
_cell.length_c   1.000
_cell.angle_alpha   90.00
_cell.angle_beta   90.00
_cell.angle_gamma   90.00
#
_symmetry.space_group_name_H-M   'P 1'
#
loop_
_entity.id
_entity.type
_entity.pdbx_description
1 polymer ?
#
loop_
_entity_poly.entity_id
_entity_poly.type
_entity_poly.pdbx_seq_one_letter_code
_entity_poly.pdbx_strand_id
1 'polypeptide(L)'
;MTIRKEIKLSWMIFLIVVMTIVGTSGLVAAAVSDIMTVVDMTNQRQFSPSAISVIAGSTVKWVNVGNIAHTVTSDAANPVSGGPDSDIQFPNGLSSGQSYTWVVPTTAATGTIWYYHCRFHGQAGNGQQPGTGMSGSITVISPALPDIKANGQNGPITVSSNTPVSITISLTGVNQ
;
A
#
# COMPACT_ATOMS: atom_id res chain seq x y z
N MET A 1 -15.67 88.18 22.56
CA MET A 1 -16.70 87.24 23.06
C MET A 1 -17.75 87.04 21.97
N THR A 2 -17.78 85.86 21.33
CA THR A 2 -18.97 85.11 20.92
C THR A 2 -18.51 83.87 20.14
N ILE A 3 -19.02 82.72 20.57
CA ILE A 3 -18.80 81.35 20.11
C ILE A 3 -19.75 81.03 18.94
N ARG A 4 -19.40 80.10 18.04
CA ARG A 4 -20.30 79.07 17.41
C ARG A 4 -19.44 78.14 16.52
N LYS A 5 -19.15 76.90 16.95
CA LYS A 5 -19.91 75.63 16.80
C LYS A 5 -19.81 74.96 15.40
N GLU A 6 -18.84 74.05 15.29
CA GLU A 6 -18.83 72.69 14.69
C GLU A 6 -19.83 72.32 13.57
N ILE A 7 -19.31 71.79 12.45
CA ILE A 7 -20.00 70.77 11.64
C ILE A 7 -19.00 69.64 11.34
N LYS A 8 -19.30 68.46 11.88
CA LYS A 8 -18.61 67.19 11.66
C LYS A 8 -18.98 66.65 10.28
N LEU A 9 -18.00 66.22 9.48
CA LEU A 9 -18.25 65.28 8.39
C LEU A 9 -17.27 64.10 8.52
N SER A 10 -17.87 62.93 8.64
CA SER A 10 -17.24 61.68 9.04
C SER A 10 -17.43 60.66 7.92
N TRP A 11 -16.33 59.96 7.60
CA TRP A 11 -16.25 58.57 7.12
C TRP A 11 -16.40 58.30 5.63
N MET A 12 -15.33 57.79 5.00
CA MET A 12 -15.21 56.36 4.64
C MET A 12 -13.88 56.10 3.93
N ILE A 13 -12.96 55.37 4.58
CA ILE A 13 -11.82 54.74 3.93
C ILE A 13 -12.25 53.30 3.61
N PHE A 14 -12.34 52.97 2.32
CA PHE A 14 -12.60 51.62 1.84
C PHE A 14 -11.30 50.79 1.97
N LEU A 15 -11.22 49.94 2.98
CA LEU A 15 -10.17 48.91 3.10
C LEU A 15 -10.53 47.74 2.17
N ILE A 16 -9.89 47.69 1.00
CA ILE A 16 -9.93 46.51 0.13
C ILE A 16 -9.01 45.46 0.77
N VAL A 17 -9.59 44.48 1.46
CA VAL A 17 -8.90 43.27 1.88
C VAL A 17 -8.83 42.35 0.66
N VAL A 18 -7.66 42.23 0.04
CA VAL A 18 -7.38 41.18 -0.94
C VAL A 18 -7.12 39.90 -0.15
N MET A 19 -8.15 39.05 -0.05
CA MET A 19 -8.05 37.73 0.54
C MET A 19 -7.44 36.76 -0.49
N THR A 20 -6.16 36.47 -0.35
CA THR A 20 -5.50 35.42 -1.13
C THR A 20 -6.02 34.05 -0.67
N ILE A 21 -6.78 33.39 -1.53
CA ILE A 21 -7.14 31.98 -1.34
C ILE A 21 -5.87 31.17 -1.60
N VAL A 22 -5.14 30.82 -0.54
CA VAL A 22 -4.14 29.76 -0.60
C VAL A 22 -4.93 28.46 -0.74
N GLY A 23 -5.06 27.98 -1.98
CA GLY A 23 -5.57 26.64 -2.24
C GLY A 23 -4.60 25.63 -1.63
N THR A 24 -4.94 25.07 -0.48
CA THR A 24 -4.28 23.88 0.01
C THR A 24 -4.71 22.75 -0.92
N SER A 25 -3.81 22.35 -1.83
CA SER A 25 -3.91 21.08 -2.52
C SER A 25 -3.86 20.00 -1.46
N GLY A 26 -5.03 19.63 -0.92
CA GLY A 26 -5.18 18.49 -0.05
C GLY A 26 -4.68 17.29 -0.83
N LEU A 27 -3.52 16.76 -0.42
CA LEU A 27 -3.16 15.40 -0.78
C LEU A 27 -4.26 14.54 -0.19
N VAL A 28 -5.21 14.13 -1.04
CA VAL A 28 -6.13 13.06 -0.67
C VAL A 28 -5.23 11.84 -0.55
N ALA A 29 -4.80 11.52 0.68
CA ALA A 29 -4.20 10.24 0.98
C ALA A 29 -5.25 9.20 0.56
N ALA A 30 -5.04 8.57 -0.60
CA ALA A 30 -5.85 7.45 -1.02
C ALA A 30 -5.82 6.47 0.15
N ALA A 31 -6.98 6.23 0.76
CA ALA A 31 -7.13 5.20 1.76
C ALA A 31 -6.80 3.89 1.04
N VAL A 32 -5.58 3.39 1.25
CA VAL A 32 -5.19 2.06 0.81
C VAL A 32 -6.10 1.09 1.56
N SER A 33 -6.94 0.35 0.82
CA SER A 33 -7.54 -0.88 1.34
C SER A 33 -6.43 -1.69 2.02
N ASP A 34 -6.65 -2.07 3.28
CA ASP A 34 -5.75 -2.95 4.02
C ASP A 34 -5.88 -4.37 3.47
N ILE A 35 -5.28 -4.59 2.29
CA ILE A 35 -5.19 -5.93 1.71
C ILE A 35 -4.13 -6.68 2.50
N MET A 36 -4.60 -7.58 3.38
CA MET A 36 -3.74 -8.43 4.19
C MET A 36 -3.59 -9.81 3.53
N THR A 37 -2.35 -10.20 3.22
CA THR A 37 -2.00 -11.58 2.82
C THR A 37 -1.41 -12.33 4.01
N VAL A 38 -1.92 -13.53 4.31
CA VAL A 38 -1.43 -14.37 5.41
C VAL A 38 -0.52 -15.47 4.89
N VAL A 39 0.60 -15.69 5.59
CA VAL A 39 1.55 -16.78 5.36
C VAL A 39 1.74 -17.57 6.65
N ASP A 40 1.42 -18.85 6.62
CA ASP A 40 1.56 -19.74 7.76
C ASP A 40 2.98 -20.29 7.86
N MET A 41 3.54 -20.30 9.06
CA MET A 41 4.79 -20.98 9.41
C MET A 41 4.45 -22.29 10.12
N THR A 42 4.84 -23.41 9.51
CA THR A 42 4.34 -24.73 9.86
C THR A 42 5.40 -25.62 10.53
N ASN A 43 4.95 -26.68 11.22
CA ASN A 43 5.83 -27.69 11.82
C ASN A 43 6.76 -28.38 10.80
N GLN A 44 6.38 -28.38 9.52
CA GLN A 44 7.15 -28.93 8.42
C GLN A 44 8.31 -28.01 7.98
N ARG A 45 8.57 -26.92 8.72
CA ARG A 45 9.62 -25.94 8.41
C ARG A 45 9.39 -25.31 7.03
N GLN A 46 8.17 -24.87 6.81
CA GLN A 46 7.73 -24.28 5.54
C GLN A 46 6.90 -23.03 5.80
N PHE A 47 7.07 -22.05 4.91
CA PHE A 47 6.09 -20.99 4.70
C PHE A 47 4.97 -21.53 3.80
N SER A 48 3.72 -21.29 4.14
CA SER A 48 2.55 -21.74 3.38
C SER A 48 1.56 -20.57 3.18
N PRO A 49 1.38 -20.08 1.94
CA PRO A 49 2.17 -20.41 0.74
C PRO A 49 3.62 -19.92 0.86
N SER A 50 4.55 -20.58 0.15
CA SER A 50 5.97 -20.16 0.11
C SER A 50 6.21 -18.99 -0.86
N ALA A 51 5.34 -18.77 -1.84
CA ALA A 51 5.39 -17.65 -2.75
C ALA A 51 4.05 -16.92 -2.75
N ILE A 52 4.08 -15.59 -2.59
CA ILE A 52 2.89 -14.74 -2.63
C ILE A 52 3.04 -13.64 -3.67
N SER A 53 1.90 -13.22 -4.21
CA SER A 53 1.78 -12.04 -5.06
C SER A 53 0.91 -11.00 -4.36
N VAL A 54 1.42 -9.78 -4.24
CA VAL A 54 0.80 -8.70 -3.47
C VAL A 54 0.91 -7.38 -4.23
N ILE A 55 0.12 -6.38 -3.89
CA ILE A 55 0.24 -5.03 -4.47
C ILE A 55 1.10 -4.15 -3.56
N ALA A 56 1.67 -3.06 -4.09
CA ALA A 56 2.35 -2.07 -3.26
C ALA A 56 1.38 -1.50 -2.20
N GLY A 57 1.86 -1.33 -0.96
CA GLY A 57 1.04 -0.88 0.17
C GLY A 57 0.26 -1.99 0.91
N SER A 58 0.24 -3.22 0.41
CA SER A 58 -0.39 -4.36 1.10
C SER A 58 0.29 -4.67 2.43
N THR A 59 -0.44 -5.30 3.34
CA THR A 59 0.14 -5.91 4.55
C THR A 59 0.39 -7.40 4.30
N VAL A 60 1.57 -7.90 4.64
CA VAL A 60 1.85 -9.33 4.73
C VAL A 60 1.97 -9.73 6.19
N LYS A 61 1.26 -10.77 6.60
CA LYS A 61 1.23 -11.29 7.97
C LYS A 61 1.73 -12.72 7.99
N TRP A 62 2.80 -12.98 8.72
CA TRP A 62 3.26 -14.33 9.01
C TRP A 62 2.72 -14.79 10.35
N VAL A 63 2.15 -15.99 10.42
CA VAL A 63 1.61 -16.58 11.65
C VAL A 63 2.30 -17.91 11.93
N ASN A 64 2.82 -18.09 13.14
CA ASN A 64 3.34 -19.40 13.55
C ASN A 64 2.18 -20.30 13.97
N VAL A 65 1.71 -21.14 13.04
CA VAL A 65 0.68 -22.15 13.31
C VAL A 65 1.28 -23.48 13.78
N GLY A 66 2.61 -23.59 13.78
CA GLY A 66 3.36 -24.72 14.32
C GLY A 66 3.67 -24.60 15.81
N ASN A 67 4.50 -25.52 16.28
CA ASN A 67 4.91 -25.69 17.68
C ASN A 67 6.42 -25.43 17.90
N ILE A 68 7.15 -25.10 16.83
CA ILE A 68 8.58 -24.74 16.89
C ILE A 68 8.74 -23.28 16.49
N ALA A 69 9.81 -22.63 16.97
CA ALA A 69 10.05 -21.22 16.67
C ALA A 69 10.47 -21.01 15.20
N HIS A 70 9.98 -19.92 14.63
CA HIS A 70 10.29 -19.48 13.26
C HIS A 70 10.65 -17.99 13.20
N THR A 71 11.21 -17.55 12.08
CA THR A 71 11.49 -16.15 11.77
C THR A 71 11.12 -15.85 10.34
N VAL A 72 11.03 -14.55 10.03
CA VAL A 72 11.06 -14.02 8.69
C VAL A 72 12.30 -13.16 8.60
N THR A 73 13.26 -13.56 7.78
CA THR A 73 14.56 -12.89 7.65
C THR A 73 14.78 -12.55 6.19
N SER A 74 14.90 -11.25 5.87
CA SER A 74 15.16 -10.79 4.49
C SER A 74 16.50 -11.30 3.99
N ASP A 75 16.54 -11.77 2.74
CA ASP A 75 17.78 -12.23 2.12
C ASP A 75 18.70 -11.05 1.80
N ALA A 76 19.97 -11.15 2.21
CA ALA A 76 20.96 -10.10 2.00
C ALA A 76 21.25 -9.81 0.51
N ALA A 77 21.06 -10.81 -0.36
CA ALA A 77 21.29 -10.70 -1.79
C ALA A 77 20.08 -10.15 -2.56
N ASN A 78 19.01 -9.71 -1.89
CA ASN A 78 17.81 -9.21 -2.56
C ASN A 78 18.11 -8.12 -3.61
N PRO A 79 17.43 -8.13 -4.76
CA PRO A 79 17.67 -7.19 -5.85
C PRO A 79 17.26 -5.75 -5.51
N VAL A 80 16.43 -5.58 -4.49
CA VAL A 80 16.03 -4.30 -3.92
C VAL A 80 16.28 -4.35 -2.41
N SER A 81 16.84 -3.28 -1.85
CA SER A 81 17.09 -3.19 -0.41
C SER A 81 15.79 -3.20 0.40
N GLY A 82 15.93 -3.57 1.68
CA GLY A 82 14.79 -3.73 2.60
C GLY A 82 14.20 -5.14 2.54
N GLY A 83 12.89 -5.24 2.80
CA GLY A 83 12.16 -6.49 2.94
C GLY A 83 11.72 -6.79 4.37
N PRO A 84 10.98 -7.88 4.59
CA PRO A 84 10.48 -8.26 5.90
C PRO A 84 11.63 -8.80 6.78
N ASP A 85 11.71 -8.31 8.01
CA ASP A 85 12.64 -8.80 9.02
C ASP A 85 12.00 -8.77 10.40
N SER A 86 11.74 -9.96 10.95
CA SER A 86 11.09 -10.14 12.24
C SER A 86 12.05 -9.97 13.43
N ASP A 87 13.36 -9.96 13.20
CA ASP A 87 14.34 -10.23 14.25
C ASP A 87 14.45 -9.10 15.29
N ILE A 88 14.14 -7.86 14.90
CA ILE A 88 14.07 -6.72 15.82
C ILE A 88 12.92 -6.90 16.82
N GLN A 89 11.76 -7.38 16.37
CA GLN A 89 10.58 -7.57 17.22
C GLN A 89 10.60 -8.92 17.94
N PHE A 90 11.18 -9.94 17.32
CA PHE A 90 11.24 -11.31 17.79
C PHE A 90 12.68 -11.83 17.74
N PRO A 91 13.57 -11.32 18.61
CA PRO A 91 14.99 -11.71 18.59
C PRO A 91 15.21 -13.20 18.89
N ASN A 92 14.25 -13.87 19.56
CA ASN A 92 14.27 -15.31 19.81
C ASN A 92 13.38 -16.12 18.85
N GLY A 93 12.81 -15.46 17.84
CA GLY A 93 11.83 -16.02 16.91
C GLY A 93 10.39 -15.95 17.43
N LEU A 94 9.47 -16.15 16.48
CA LEU A 94 8.04 -16.26 16.73
C LEU A 94 7.73 -17.64 17.31
N SER A 95 7.24 -17.65 18.55
CA SER A 95 6.67 -18.85 19.20
C SER A 95 5.30 -19.20 18.61
N SER A 96 4.78 -20.38 18.93
CA SER A 96 3.45 -20.83 18.50
C SER A 96 2.37 -19.79 18.78
N GLY A 97 1.52 -19.53 17.79
CA GLY A 97 0.44 -18.55 17.83
C GLY A 97 0.87 -17.09 17.64
N GLN A 98 2.17 -16.77 17.65
CA GLN A 98 2.64 -15.40 17.41
C GLN A 98 2.61 -15.05 15.92
N SER A 99 2.50 -13.75 15.64
CA SER A 99 2.51 -13.23 14.27
C SER A 99 3.40 -12.00 14.11
N TYR A 100 3.98 -11.86 12.92
CA TYR A 100 4.74 -10.71 12.47
C TYR A 100 4.07 -10.11 11.23
N THR A 101 4.09 -8.80 11.10
CA THR A 101 3.52 -8.09 9.94
C THR A 101 4.54 -7.18 9.31
N TRP A 102 4.51 -7.09 7.98
CA TRP A 102 5.32 -6.16 7.20
C TRP A 102 4.45 -5.52 6.12
N VAL A 103 4.62 -4.21 5.93
CA VAL A 103 3.89 -3.46 4.89
C VAL A 103 4.78 -3.36 3.66
N VAL A 104 4.27 -3.81 2.52
CA VAL A 104 4.95 -3.67 1.23
C VAL A 104 5.09 -2.18 0.93
N PRO A 105 6.30 -1.66 0.61
CA PRO A 105 6.48 -0.24 0.32
C PRO A 105 5.49 0.24 -0.74
N THR A 106 4.83 1.37 -0.50
CA THR A 106 3.88 1.97 -1.46
C THR A 106 4.55 2.43 -2.75
N THR A 107 5.88 2.59 -2.71
CA THR A 107 6.74 2.93 -3.86
C THR A 107 7.29 1.72 -4.60
N ALA A 108 6.98 0.50 -4.17
CA ALA A 108 7.46 -0.71 -4.82
C ALA A 108 6.89 -0.83 -6.24
N ALA A 109 7.76 -1.05 -7.22
CA ALA A 109 7.35 -1.23 -8.60
C ALA A 109 6.73 -2.61 -8.81
N THR A 110 5.79 -2.73 -9.76
CA THR A 110 5.37 -4.05 -10.25
C THR A 110 6.60 -4.83 -10.73
N GLY A 111 6.69 -6.10 -10.33
CA GLY A 111 7.82 -6.98 -10.61
C GLY A 111 8.94 -6.90 -9.56
N THR A 112 8.87 -6.02 -8.56
CA THR A 112 9.79 -6.09 -7.41
C THR A 112 9.60 -7.42 -6.67
N ILE A 113 10.72 -8.08 -6.33
CA ILE A 113 10.74 -9.34 -5.60
C ILE A 113 11.61 -9.21 -4.35
N TRP A 114 11.11 -9.71 -3.22
CA TRP A 114 11.92 -9.99 -2.03
C TRP A 114 11.91 -11.49 -1.74
N TYR A 115 13.09 -12.05 -1.56
CA TYR A 115 13.31 -13.37 -1.00
C TYR A 115 13.56 -13.25 0.51
N TYR A 116 13.08 -14.24 1.25
CA TYR A 116 13.27 -14.33 2.68
C TYR A 116 13.38 -15.80 3.11
N HIS A 117 13.96 -16.01 4.28
CA HIS A 117 14.10 -17.33 4.88
C HIS A 117 13.82 -17.29 6.38
N CYS A 118 13.64 -18.46 6.98
CA CYS A 118 13.73 -18.61 8.43
C CYS A 118 15.18 -18.90 8.80
N ARG A 119 15.81 -18.07 9.64
CA ARG A 119 17.22 -18.22 10.04
C ARG A 119 17.54 -19.54 10.75
N PHE A 120 16.53 -20.21 11.30
CA PHE A 120 16.69 -21.49 11.99
C PHE A 120 16.62 -22.70 11.04
N HIS A 121 15.79 -22.62 10.00
CA HIS A 121 15.37 -23.78 9.22
C HIS A 121 15.51 -23.60 7.70
N GLY A 122 16.09 -22.48 7.27
CA GLY A 122 16.34 -22.16 5.88
C GLY A 122 17.66 -21.41 5.72
N GLN A 123 18.02 -21.19 4.46
CA GLN A 123 19.18 -20.40 4.06
C GLN A 123 18.74 -19.30 3.12
N ALA A 124 19.51 -18.22 3.07
CA ALA A 124 19.29 -17.13 2.12
C ALA A 124 19.49 -17.60 0.67
N GLY A 125 18.73 -17.01 -0.24
CA GLY A 125 18.90 -17.11 -1.68
C GLY A 125 20.05 -16.26 -2.22
N ASN A 126 20.13 -16.19 -3.54
CA ASN A 126 21.22 -15.50 -4.26
C ASN A 126 20.76 -14.20 -4.96
N GLY A 127 19.58 -13.69 -4.63
CA GLY A 127 19.00 -12.51 -5.26
C GLY A 127 18.29 -12.76 -6.58
N GLN A 128 18.44 -13.96 -7.15
CA GLN A 128 17.75 -14.39 -8.36
C GLN A 128 16.74 -15.50 -8.10
N GLN A 129 16.99 -16.31 -7.07
CA GLN A 129 16.17 -17.43 -6.65
C GLN A 129 16.05 -17.43 -5.12
N PRO A 130 14.95 -18.00 -4.56
CA PRO A 130 14.86 -18.21 -3.13
C PRO A 130 15.94 -19.17 -2.66
N GLY A 131 16.28 -19.11 -1.37
CA GLY A 131 17.21 -20.04 -0.77
C GLY A 131 16.65 -21.45 -0.58
N THR A 132 17.35 -22.25 0.21
CA THR A 132 16.99 -23.65 0.47
C THR A 132 16.36 -23.83 1.86
N GLY A 133 15.57 -24.89 2.03
CA GLY A 133 14.85 -25.16 3.28
C GLY A 133 13.62 -24.27 3.43
N MET A 134 13.44 -23.67 4.60
CA MET A 134 12.32 -22.76 4.87
C MET A 134 12.58 -21.38 4.26
N SER A 135 12.24 -21.23 2.98
CA SER A 135 12.42 -20.00 2.20
C SER A 135 11.13 -19.62 1.47
N GLY A 136 10.96 -18.33 1.18
CA GLY A 136 9.81 -17.83 0.46
C GLY A 136 10.09 -16.58 -0.35
N SER A 137 9.08 -16.14 -1.12
CA SER A 137 9.16 -14.95 -1.95
C SER A 137 7.89 -14.11 -1.91
N ILE A 138 8.07 -12.80 -2.08
CA ILE A 138 7.02 -11.81 -2.25
C ILE A 138 7.24 -11.16 -3.61
N THR A 139 6.28 -11.29 -4.53
CA THR A 139 6.31 -10.59 -5.82
C THR A 139 5.26 -9.49 -5.84
N VAL A 140 5.68 -8.27 -6.16
CA VAL A 140 4.76 -7.15 -6.35
C VAL A 140 4.08 -7.29 -7.71
N ILE A 141 2.77 -7.36 -7.73
CA ILE A 141 1.95 -7.35 -8.95
C ILE A 141 1.23 -6.02 -9.09
N SER A 142 0.83 -5.70 -10.32
CA SER A 142 -0.09 -4.57 -10.52
C SER A 142 -1.43 -4.90 -9.86
N PRO A 143 -2.08 -3.93 -9.17
CA PRO A 143 -3.45 -4.12 -8.76
C PRO A 143 -4.30 -4.46 -9.98
N ALA A 144 -5.22 -5.41 -9.81
CA ALA A 144 -6.22 -5.68 -10.84
C ALA A 144 -6.94 -4.36 -11.14
N LEU A 145 -6.76 -3.83 -12.34
CA LEU A 145 -7.57 -2.70 -12.79
C LEU A 145 -9.02 -3.19 -12.86
N PRO A 146 -10.00 -2.40 -12.41
CA PRO A 146 -11.39 -2.73 -12.68
C PRO A 146 -11.57 -2.80 -14.20
N ASP A 147 -12.01 -3.96 -14.69
CA ASP A 147 -12.34 -4.15 -16.09
C ASP A 147 -13.79 -3.72 -16.33
N ILE A 148 -14.00 -2.83 -17.30
CA ILE A 148 -15.34 -2.42 -17.72
C ILE A 148 -15.74 -3.32 -18.87
N LYS A 149 -16.67 -4.24 -18.60
CA LYS A 149 -17.20 -5.16 -19.61
C LYS A 149 -18.61 -4.76 -20.05
N ALA A 150 -18.88 -4.80 -21.35
CA ALA A 150 -20.24 -4.69 -21.87
C ALA A 150 -21.04 -5.96 -21.52
N ASN A 151 -22.00 -5.88 -20.60
CA ASN A 151 -22.83 -7.01 -20.15
C ASN A 151 -22.02 -8.24 -19.68
N GLY A 152 -20.86 -8.01 -19.05
CA GLY A 152 -19.99 -9.08 -18.55
C GLY A 152 -19.22 -9.85 -19.63
N GLN A 153 -19.32 -9.45 -20.90
CA GLN A 153 -18.62 -10.09 -22.01
C GLN A 153 -17.27 -9.42 -22.30
N ASN A 154 -16.28 -10.23 -22.66
CA ASN A 154 -15.01 -9.74 -23.18
C ASN A 154 -15.21 -9.27 -24.62
N GLY A 155 -14.72 -8.08 -24.96
CA GLY A 155 -14.79 -7.53 -26.32
C GLY A 155 -14.85 -6.01 -26.35
N PRO A 156 -14.90 -5.40 -27.56
CA PRO A 156 -15.03 -3.95 -27.69
C PRO A 156 -16.35 -3.45 -27.09
N ILE A 157 -16.29 -2.44 -26.22
CA ILE A 157 -17.49 -1.68 -25.84
C ILE A 157 -17.90 -0.84 -27.05
N THR A 158 -19.06 -1.16 -27.64
CA THR A 158 -19.59 -0.40 -28.79
C THR A 158 -20.73 0.50 -28.33
N VAL A 159 -20.65 1.78 -28.67
CA VAL A 159 -21.70 2.77 -28.43
C VAL A 159 -22.23 3.20 -29.78
N SER A 160 -23.49 2.87 -30.07
CA SER A 160 -24.16 3.28 -31.31
C SER A 160 -25.24 4.30 -30.97
N SER A 161 -25.11 5.51 -31.50
CA SER A 161 -26.07 6.60 -31.27
C SER A 161 -26.26 7.40 -32.54
N ASN A 162 -27.50 7.81 -32.79
CA ASN A 162 -27.88 8.75 -33.86
C ASN A 162 -27.92 10.22 -33.36
N THR A 163 -27.60 10.45 -32.09
CA THR A 163 -27.44 11.78 -31.47
C THR A 163 -26.11 11.84 -30.70
N PRO A 164 -25.55 13.04 -30.44
CA PRO A 164 -24.38 13.16 -29.58
C PRO A 164 -24.61 12.53 -28.21
N VAL A 165 -23.63 11.76 -27.73
CA VAL A 165 -23.62 11.15 -26.40
C VAL A 165 -22.32 11.50 -25.71
N SER A 166 -22.43 11.92 -24.45
CA SER A 166 -21.29 12.11 -23.55
C SER A 166 -21.25 10.95 -22.57
N ILE A 167 -20.13 10.24 -22.53
CA ILE A 167 -19.89 9.17 -21.57
C ILE A 167 -18.82 9.66 -20.60
N THR A 168 -19.18 9.78 -19.33
CA THR A 168 -18.25 10.11 -18.26
C THR A 168 -18.10 8.89 -17.36
N ILE A 169 -16.89 8.34 -17.31
CA ILE A 169 -16.54 7.24 -16.42
C ILE A 169 -15.67 7.84 -15.32
N SER A 170 -16.18 7.84 -14.08
CA SER A 170 -15.41 8.19 -12.91
C SER A 170 -15.20 6.93 -12.09
N LEU A 171 -13.98 6.40 -12.11
CA LEU A 171 -13.55 5.33 -11.22
C LEU A 171 -13.10 6.00 -9.92
N THR A 172 -13.98 6.08 -8.92
CA THR A 172 -13.54 6.35 -7.55
C THR A 172 -12.96 5.06 -6.99
N GLY A 173 -11.71 5.10 -6.52
CA GLY A 173 -10.94 3.92 -6.10
C GLY A 173 -11.79 2.92 -5.32
N VAL A 174 -11.86 1.69 -5.83
CA VAL A 174 -12.61 0.61 -5.20
C VAL A 174 -11.72 0.09 -4.08
N ASN A 175 -12.05 0.49 -2.85
CA ASN A 175 -11.60 -0.24 -1.69
C ASN A 175 -12.34 -1.59 -1.69
N GLN A 176 -11.70 -2.62 -2.24
CA GLN A 176 -12.04 -4.01 -1.96
C GLN A 176 -11.12 -4.56 -0.89
#